data_AF-A0A285QTR4-F1
#
_entry.id   AF-A0A285QTR4-F1
#
_cell.length_a   1.000
_cell.length_b   1.000
_cell.length_c   1.000
_cell.angle_alpha   90.00
_cell.angle_beta   90.00
_cell.angle_gamma   90.00
#
_symmetry.space_group_name_H-M   'P 1'
#
loop_
_entity.id
_entity.type
_entity.pdbx_description
1 polymer ?
#
loop_
_entity_poly.entity_id
_entity_poly.type
_entity_poly.pdbx_seq_one_letter_code
_entity_poly.pdbx_strand_id
1 'polypeptide(L)'
;MQAAGDTSRPTPERPSRRRGKGSRRAAKRATWTRTAWELIKDTTNTCVEYRVTGLAAEAAFFTLLSIPPLLLGLAGTLGYLDEFVGQGTIAGLKKSILSASGTVLSDSSVKEVVVPLLDGVFDRTRPDLVSIGFLLSLWSGSRALYIFIDTITVMYGLDGKRGIVKTRLMSLGLYFGALVIGSLVLPLLMLGPGLLENAVPGVSGLVGALYWPVAIVLLTVSLTTLYHLAVPVSTPWREDIPGALVALVVLVFCSVGLRVYLVSSVEGPSVYGSLAAPVAVLLWIFVVALAVLIGAAMNAAIDRRWPTLETADARAENERAHEEAAAAVVREVAARRAIERARRARALGLAEGVEEEWGEEEGEDVDVPSEYPERWADVLAAENVRGRLTARGGPHHRPTPPPPDSDRPTGPPPGPPGGPPSGPAGGPPSGPSGPSGPSPVPPGLSGPPGQEAPGYPPRPPRPPWEQR
;
A
#
# COMPACT_ATOMS: atom_id res chain seq x y z
N MET A 1 51.07 -68.99 -49.82
CA MET A 1 51.15 -67.76 -50.63
C MET A 1 50.04 -66.82 -50.17
N GLN A 2 50.44 -65.62 -49.72
CA GLN A 2 49.74 -64.31 -49.72
C GLN A 2 49.86 -63.58 -48.38
N ALA A 3 50.41 -62.37 -48.51
CA ALA A 3 50.85 -61.47 -47.46
C ALA A 3 49.68 -60.64 -46.90
N ALA A 4 49.81 -60.30 -45.62
CA ALA A 4 48.85 -59.59 -44.81
C ALA A 4 48.63 -58.14 -45.28
N GLY A 5 47.35 -57.74 -45.26
CA GLY A 5 46.86 -56.43 -45.67
C GLY A 5 47.17 -55.31 -44.68
N ASP A 6 47.27 -54.13 -45.26
CA ASP A 6 47.53 -52.83 -44.66
C ASP A 6 46.36 -52.37 -43.76
N THR A 7 46.63 -52.01 -42.50
CA THR A 7 45.63 -51.52 -41.54
C THR A 7 45.71 -49.99 -41.41
N SER A 8 44.91 -49.27 -42.20
CA SER A 8 44.66 -47.84 -41.98
C SER A 8 43.59 -47.63 -40.89
N ARG A 9 44.02 -47.19 -39.70
CA ARG A 9 43.13 -46.75 -38.61
C ARG A 9 42.64 -45.31 -38.86
N PRO A 10 41.34 -44.99 -38.69
CA PRO A 10 40.89 -43.61 -38.71
C PRO A 10 41.27 -42.90 -37.39
N THR A 11 41.91 -41.74 -37.52
CA THR A 11 42.23 -40.80 -36.44
C THR A 11 40.93 -40.28 -35.79
N PRO A 12 40.78 -40.29 -34.45
CA PRO A 12 39.62 -39.69 -33.81
C PRO A 12 39.74 -38.16 -33.87
N GLU A 13 38.83 -37.50 -34.58
CA GLU A 13 38.66 -36.04 -34.53
C GLU A 13 38.40 -35.60 -33.07
N ARG A 14 39.27 -34.71 -32.57
CA ARG A 14 39.04 -34.02 -31.29
C ARG A 14 37.90 -33.01 -31.47
N PRO A 15 36.83 -33.04 -30.67
CA PRO A 15 35.79 -32.01 -30.74
C PRO A 15 36.36 -30.66 -30.29
N SER A 16 36.18 -29.64 -31.13
CA SER A 16 36.61 -28.26 -30.91
C SER A 16 35.91 -27.64 -29.68
N ARG A 17 36.58 -27.65 -28.53
CA ARG A 17 36.20 -26.88 -27.33
C ARG A 17 36.41 -25.37 -27.56
N ARG A 18 35.57 -24.70 -28.34
CA ARG A 18 35.60 -23.22 -28.42
C ARG A 18 34.27 -22.56 -28.79
N ARG A 19 33.17 -22.95 -28.14
CA ARG A 19 31.92 -22.16 -28.12
C ARG A 19 31.14 -22.46 -26.85
N GLY A 20 31.18 -21.57 -25.86
CA GLY A 20 30.44 -21.84 -24.61
C GLY A 20 30.50 -20.81 -23.49
N LYS A 21 31.40 -19.81 -23.53
CA LYS A 21 31.41 -18.75 -22.51
C LYS A 21 30.39 -17.62 -22.77
N GLY A 22 30.10 -17.31 -24.04
CA GLY A 22 29.12 -16.27 -24.42
C GLY A 22 27.65 -16.68 -24.21
N SER A 23 27.28 -17.88 -24.66
CA SER A 23 25.91 -18.40 -24.57
C SER A 23 25.43 -18.60 -23.11
N ARG A 24 26.31 -19.06 -22.21
CA ARG A 24 25.99 -19.20 -20.77
C ARG A 24 25.79 -17.84 -20.07
N ARG A 25 26.49 -16.79 -20.49
CA ARG A 25 26.32 -15.44 -19.94
C ARG A 25 25.05 -14.76 -20.45
N ALA A 26 24.69 -14.97 -21.71
CA ALA A 26 23.44 -14.48 -22.29
C ALA A 26 22.21 -15.17 -21.67
N ALA A 27 22.26 -16.51 -21.51
CA ALA A 27 21.20 -17.26 -20.83
C ALA A 27 21.01 -16.83 -19.36
N LYS A 28 22.12 -16.65 -18.61
CA LYS A 28 22.06 -16.14 -17.22
C LYS A 28 21.55 -14.70 -17.11
N ARG A 29 21.85 -13.84 -18.10
CA ARG A 29 21.31 -12.47 -18.14
C ARG A 29 19.82 -12.46 -18.43
N ALA A 30 19.35 -13.26 -19.38
CA ALA A 30 17.93 -13.41 -19.71
C ALA A 30 17.12 -13.94 -18.51
N THR A 31 17.68 -14.86 -17.71
CA THR A 31 17.03 -15.33 -16.48
C THR A 31 17.01 -14.25 -15.40
N TRP A 32 18.08 -13.48 -15.22
CA TRP A 32 18.14 -12.44 -14.19
C TRP A 32 17.20 -11.25 -14.50
N THR A 33 17.15 -10.79 -15.75
CA THR A 33 16.23 -9.71 -16.14
C THR A 33 14.78 -10.12 -15.98
N ARG A 34 14.46 -11.40 -16.25
CA ARG A 34 13.13 -11.96 -16.02
C ARG A 34 12.79 -12.01 -14.53
N THR A 35 13.70 -12.50 -13.69
CA THR A 35 13.49 -12.52 -12.24
C THR A 35 13.33 -11.12 -11.67
N ALA A 36 14.15 -10.15 -12.10
CA ALA A 36 14.03 -8.76 -11.68
C ALA A 36 12.69 -8.14 -12.11
N TRP A 37 12.24 -8.39 -13.34
CA TRP A 37 10.93 -7.93 -13.83
C TRP A 37 9.77 -8.55 -13.04
N GLU A 38 9.85 -9.84 -12.76
CA GLU A 38 8.86 -10.54 -11.94
C GLU A 38 8.83 -9.95 -10.51
N LEU A 39 9.98 -9.69 -9.88
CA LEU A 39 10.03 -9.04 -8.57
C LEU A 39 9.43 -7.63 -8.57
N ILE A 40 9.70 -6.83 -9.61
CA ILE A 40 9.09 -5.49 -9.75
C ILE A 40 7.57 -5.63 -9.88
N LYS A 41 7.10 -6.58 -10.69
CA LYS A 41 5.66 -6.86 -10.86
C LYS A 41 5.02 -7.30 -9.54
N ASP A 42 5.63 -8.23 -8.83
CA ASP A 42 5.14 -8.76 -7.56
C ASP A 42 5.12 -7.66 -6.48
N THR A 43 6.16 -6.84 -6.42
CA THR A 43 6.22 -5.66 -5.52
C THR A 43 5.11 -4.67 -5.86
N THR A 44 4.90 -4.37 -7.14
CA THR A 44 3.85 -3.43 -7.58
C THR A 44 2.46 -3.97 -7.23
N ASN A 45 2.22 -5.25 -7.48
CA ASN A 45 0.95 -5.91 -7.12
C ASN A 45 0.71 -5.86 -5.60
N THR A 46 1.75 -6.15 -4.81
CA THR A 46 1.70 -6.06 -3.34
C THR A 46 1.34 -4.65 -2.90
N CYS A 47 1.97 -3.63 -3.49
CA CYS A 47 1.68 -2.24 -3.15
C CYS A 47 0.22 -1.85 -3.44
N VAL A 48 -0.34 -2.34 -4.55
CA VAL A 48 -1.73 -2.08 -4.94
C VAL A 48 -2.70 -2.84 -4.03
N GLU A 49 -2.45 -4.13 -3.80
CA GLU A 49 -3.27 -5.02 -2.96
C GLU A 49 -3.41 -4.47 -1.53
N TYR A 50 -2.30 -4.06 -0.93
CA TYR A 50 -2.27 -3.53 0.43
C TYR A 50 -2.49 -2.02 0.52
N ARG A 51 -2.90 -1.35 -0.56
CA ARG A 51 -3.20 0.11 -0.59
C ARG A 51 -2.05 0.96 -0.02
N VAL A 52 -0.81 0.65 -0.38
CA VAL A 52 0.41 1.28 0.16
C VAL A 52 0.38 2.80 0.04
N THR A 53 -0.12 3.34 -1.06
CA THR A 53 -0.26 4.78 -1.25
C THR A 53 -1.16 5.42 -0.18
N GLY A 54 -2.25 4.76 0.20
CA GLY A 54 -3.15 5.24 1.26
C GLY A 54 -2.50 5.19 2.63
N LEU A 55 -1.81 4.09 2.95
CA LEU A 55 -1.11 3.91 4.22
C LEU A 55 0.09 4.86 4.35
N ALA A 56 0.78 5.15 3.25
CA ALA A 56 1.83 6.17 3.20
C ALA A 56 1.28 7.57 3.50
N ALA A 57 0.11 7.92 2.96
CA ALA A 57 -0.56 9.19 3.26
C ALA A 57 -1.01 9.28 4.73
N GLU A 58 -1.52 8.18 5.29
CA GLU A 58 -1.88 8.10 6.71
C GLU A 58 -0.64 8.29 7.61
N ALA A 59 0.44 7.56 7.33
CA ALA A 59 1.70 7.70 8.06
C ALA A 59 2.24 9.14 7.99
N ALA A 60 2.24 9.73 6.79
CA ALA A 60 2.71 11.09 6.58
C ALA A 60 1.90 12.14 7.34
N PHE A 61 0.57 11.98 7.37
CA PHE A 61 -0.31 12.84 8.14
C PHE A 61 0.02 12.80 9.64
N PHE A 62 0.15 11.59 10.22
CA PHE A 62 0.49 11.44 11.64
C PHE A 62 1.92 11.90 11.97
N THR A 63 2.87 11.70 11.06
CA THR A 63 4.23 12.26 11.20
C THR A 63 4.18 13.79 11.19
N LEU A 64 3.47 14.42 10.25
CA LEU A 64 3.35 15.88 10.19
C LEU A 64 2.71 16.45 11.46
N LEU A 65 1.63 15.85 11.95
CA LEU A 65 0.99 16.24 13.21
C LEU A 65 1.91 16.13 14.42
N SER A 66 2.88 15.22 14.38
CA SER A 66 3.82 15.04 15.49
C SER A 66 4.89 16.14 15.57
N ILE A 67 5.21 16.82 14.45
CA ILE A 67 6.38 17.72 14.36
C ILE A 67 6.23 18.98 15.22
N PRO A 68 5.19 19.83 15.07
CA PRO A 68 5.12 21.06 15.87
C PRO A 68 5.12 20.80 17.38
N PRO A 69 4.33 19.84 17.91
CA PRO A 69 4.35 19.55 19.33
C PRO A 69 5.64 18.86 19.80
N LEU A 70 6.36 18.14 18.92
CA LEU A 70 7.69 17.59 19.21
C LEU A 70 8.69 18.74 19.41
N LEU A 71 8.68 19.71 18.50
CA LEU A 71 9.55 20.88 18.56
C LEU A 71 9.26 21.72 19.80
N LEU A 72 7.99 21.92 20.16
CA LEU A 72 7.58 22.54 21.42
C LEU A 72 8.12 21.79 22.64
N GLY A 73 7.95 20.47 22.67
CA GLY A 73 8.45 19.61 23.75
C GLY A 73 9.97 19.70 23.90
N LEU A 74 10.69 19.62 22.78
CA LEU A 74 12.15 19.73 22.74
C LEU A 74 12.62 21.13 23.17
N ALA A 75 11.97 22.19 22.68
CA ALA A 75 12.23 23.56 23.07
C ALA A 75 11.99 23.80 24.56
N GLY A 76 10.88 23.28 25.10
CA GLY A 76 10.55 23.42 26.51
C GLY A 76 11.46 22.63 27.44
N THR A 77 11.85 21.40 27.07
CA THR A 77 12.87 20.63 27.82
C THR A 77 14.22 21.32 27.79
N LEU A 78 14.61 21.90 26.66
CA LEU A 78 15.83 22.69 26.56
C LEU A 78 15.75 24.02 27.31
N GLY A 79 14.60 24.69 27.35
CA GLY A 79 14.39 25.88 28.16
C GLY A 79 14.51 25.60 29.65
N TYR A 80 13.98 24.46 30.10
CA TYR A 80 14.19 23.97 31.46
C TYR A 80 15.66 23.61 31.72
N LEU A 81 16.35 23.00 30.74
CA LEU A 81 17.79 22.72 30.83
C LEU A 81 18.66 23.98 30.75
N ASP A 82 18.25 25.06 30.08
CA ASP A 82 18.98 26.34 30.01
C ASP A 82 19.05 27.00 31.40
N GLU A 83 18.02 26.79 32.23
CA GLU A 83 17.99 27.16 33.65
C GLU A 83 19.01 26.36 34.49
N PHE A 84 19.39 25.16 34.05
CA PHE A 84 20.38 24.29 34.70
C PHE A 84 21.79 24.33 34.09
N VAL A 85 21.94 24.65 32.80
CA VAL A 85 23.18 24.44 32.00
C VAL A 85 23.81 25.76 31.49
N GLY A 86 23.10 26.89 31.55
CA GLY A 86 23.66 28.22 31.29
C GLY A 86 23.15 28.90 30.01
N GLN A 87 23.07 30.23 30.05
CA GLN A 87 22.41 31.11 29.09
C GLN A 87 22.98 31.01 27.66
N GLY A 88 22.16 30.59 26.69
CA GLY A 88 22.46 30.74 25.26
C GLY A 88 22.24 29.49 24.39
N THR A 89 21.85 28.37 24.99
CA THR A 89 21.67 27.08 24.29
C THR A 89 20.51 27.16 23.29
N ILE A 90 19.45 27.88 23.64
CA ILE A 90 18.25 28.05 22.80
C ILE A 90 18.56 28.86 21.53
N ALA A 91 19.34 29.96 21.65
CA ALA A 91 19.73 30.78 20.51
C ALA A 91 20.69 30.01 19.57
N GLY A 92 21.60 29.23 20.15
CA GLY A 92 22.48 28.31 19.40
C GLY A 92 21.70 27.23 18.66
N LEU A 93 20.67 26.65 19.28
CA LEU A 93 19.81 25.65 18.63
C LEU A 93 18.92 26.27 17.56
N LYS A 94 18.28 27.43 17.80
CA LYS A 94 17.49 28.14 16.80
C LYS A 94 18.33 28.45 15.56
N LYS A 95 19.56 28.95 15.76
CA LYS A 95 20.53 29.18 14.68
C LYS A 95 20.95 27.89 13.99
N SER A 96 21.14 26.81 14.73
CA SER A 96 21.49 25.49 14.18
C SER A 96 20.34 24.88 13.37
N ILE A 97 19.09 24.98 13.84
CA ILE A 97 17.88 24.52 13.13
C ILE A 97 17.65 25.37 11.88
N LEU A 98 17.85 26.69 11.94
CA LEU A 98 17.73 27.57 10.77
C LEU A 98 18.82 27.29 9.72
N SER A 99 20.07 27.15 10.17
CA SER A 99 21.19 26.78 9.30
C SER A 99 21.00 25.39 8.70
N ALA A 100 20.53 24.43 9.49
CA ALA A 100 20.17 23.08 9.09
C ALA A 100 19.08 23.09 8.01
N SER A 101 17.99 23.80 8.27
CA SER A 101 16.85 23.87 7.36
C SER A 101 17.23 24.48 6.01
N GLY A 102 18.11 25.49 5.99
CA GLY A 102 18.62 26.11 4.76
C GLY A 102 19.51 25.21 3.89
N THR A 103 20.03 24.10 4.42
CA THR A 103 20.85 23.15 3.65
C THR A 103 20.05 22.03 2.99
N VAL A 104 18.84 21.75 3.50
CA VAL A 104 18.00 20.62 3.05
C VAL A 104 16.72 21.11 2.37
N LEU A 105 16.21 22.27 2.76
CA LEU A 105 14.99 22.89 2.24
C LEU A 105 15.33 24.12 1.39
N SER A 106 14.41 24.53 0.51
CA SER A 106 14.54 25.79 -0.22
C SER A 106 14.47 26.99 0.74
N ASP A 107 15.15 28.09 0.42
CA ASP A 107 15.12 29.33 1.21
C ASP A 107 13.71 29.84 1.49
N SER A 108 12.77 29.61 0.55
CA SER A 108 11.35 29.93 0.71
C SER A 108 10.70 29.09 1.82
N SER A 109 10.92 27.77 1.81
CA SER A 109 10.39 26.86 2.84
C SER A 109 10.91 27.19 4.23
N VAL A 110 12.18 27.61 4.34
CA VAL A 110 12.78 27.99 5.63
C VAL A 110 12.16 29.29 6.17
N LYS A 111 12.06 30.32 5.33
CA LYS A 111 11.53 31.63 5.75
C LYS A 111 10.03 31.63 6.02
N GLU A 112 9.27 30.86 5.26
CA GLU A 112 7.81 30.87 5.34
C GLU A 112 7.23 29.85 6.33
N VAL A 113 7.99 28.81 6.68
CA VAL A 113 7.51 27.72 7.58
C VAL A 113 8.36 27.58 8.81
N VAL A 114 9.68 27.40 8.64
CA VAL A 114 10.56 27.07 9.75
C VAL A 114 10.70 28.26 10.68
N VAL A 115 10.94 29.47 10.15
CA VAL A 115 11.08 30.69 10.96
C VAL A 115 9.82 30.97 11.80
N PRO A 116 8.60 31.06 11.23
CA PRO A 116 7.40 31.37 12.02
C PRO A 116 7.04 30.27 13.02
N LEU A 117 7.30 29.00 12.70
CA LEU A 117 7.12 27.90 13.65
C LEU A 117 8.09 28.03 14.81
N LEU A 118 9.37 28.31 14.57
CA LEU A 118 10.35 28.49 15.64
C LEU A 118 10.01 29.72 16.48
N ASP A 119 9.67 30.85 15.86
CA ASP A 119 9.30 32.08 16.59
C ASP A 119 8.06 31.87 17.46
N GLY A 120 7.01 31.24 16.91
CA GLY A 120 5.79 30.92 17.67
C GLY A 120 6.01 29.95 18.84
N VAL A 121 7.00 29.06 18.72
CA VAL A 121 7.36 28.05 19.72
C VAL A 121 8.23 28.64 20.83
N PHE A 122 9.24 29.42 20.48
CA PHE A 122 10.22 29.95 21.43
C PHE A 122 9.78 31.25 22.11
N ASP A 123 8.93 32.07 21.49
CA ASP A 123 8.51 33.37 22.06
C ASP A 123 7.29 33.27 22.99
N ARG A 124 6.59 32.13 23.02
CA ARG A 124 5.35 31.92 23.82
C ARG A 124 5.36 30.64 24.66
N THR A 125 6.44 30.39 25.38
CA THR A 125 6.59 29.17 26.20
C THR A 125 5.60 29.18 27.38
N ARG A 126 4.49 28.44 27.25
CA ARG A 126 3.63 28.05 28.38
C ARG A 126 3.94 26.58 28.74
N PRO A 127 4.44 26.28 29.96
CA PRO A 127 4.84 24.92 30.35
C PRO A 127 3.73 23.86 30.17
N ASP A 128 2.47 24.24 30.38
CA ASP A 128 1.31 23.36 30.21
C ASP A 128 1.11 22.94 28.74
N LEU A 129 1.30 23.87 27.81
CA LEU A 129 1.19 23.61 26.37
C LEU A 129 2.35 22.75 25.85
N VAL A 130 3.54 22.92 26.42
CA VAL A 130 4.71 22.08 26.12
C VAL A 130 4.44 20.62 26.50
N SER A 131 3.91 20.39 27.70
CA SER A 131 3.65 19.03 28.21
C SER A 131 2.54 18.32 27.42
N ILE A 132 1.42 19.01 27.18
CA ILE A 132 0.30 18.46 26.37
C ILE A 132 0.76 18.25 24.92
N GLY A 133 1.49 19.21 24.36
CA GLY A 133 2.04 19.12 23.02
C GLY A 133 2.96 17.92 22.88
N PHE A 134 3.89 17.72 23.81
CA PHE A 134 4.80 16.58 23.78
C PHE A 134 4.06 15.24 23.80
N LEU A 135 3.02 15.10 24.64
CA LEU A 135 2.18 13.89 24.67
C LEU A 135 1.44 13.67 23.34
N LEU A 136 0.90 14.72 22.73
CA LEU A 136 0.25 14.65 21.42
C LEU A 136 1.24 14.28 20.30
N SER A 137 2.47 14.79 20.36
CA SER A 137 3.53 14.41 19.44
C SER A 137 3.87 12.93 19.59
N LEU A 138 4.07 12.47 20.82
CA LEU A 138 4.42 11.09 21.12
C LEU A 138 3.32 10.12 20.65
N TRP A 139 2.06 10.50 20.86
CA TRP A 139 0.92 9.73 20.39
C TRP A 139 0.84 9.69 18.85
N SER A 140 1.01 10.84 18.18
CA SER A 140 0.94 10.95 16.72
C SER A 140 2.10 10.23 16.05
N GLY A 141 3.32 10.45 16.52
CA GLY A 141 4.53 9.83 16.00
C GLY A 141 4.54 8.31 16.23
N SER A 142 4.17 7.83 17.41
CA SER A 142 4.02 6.38 17.67
C SER A 142 2.94 5.73 16.81
N ARG A 143 1.91 6.49 16.38
CA ARG A 143 0.91 6.04 15.43
C ARG A 143 1.45 5.97 14.00
N ALA A 144 2.27 6.92 13.56
CA ALA A 144 2.96 6.81 12.27
C ALA A 144 3.84 5.55 12.21
N LEU A 145 4.63 5.29 13.27
CA LEU A 145 5.45 4.07 13.37
C LEU A 145 4.61 2.79 13.41
N TYR A 146 3.46 2.82 14.10
CA TYR A 146 2.52 1.70 14.10
C TYR A 146 2.07 1.36 12.68
N ILE A 147 1.74 2.36 11.85
CA ILE A 147 1.31 2.14 10.46
C ILE A 147 2.41 1.42 9.67
N PHE A 148 3.68 1.85 9.80
CA PHE A 148 4.78 1.14 9.14
C PHE A 148 4.89 -0.32 9.60
N ILE A 149 4.97 -0.55 10.92
CA ILE A 149 5.15 -1.89 11.49
C ILE A 149 4.01 -2.83 11.10
N ASP A 150 2.77 -2.36 11.23
CA ASP A 150 1.56 -3.12 10.92
C ASP A 150 1.49 -3.43 9.42
N THR A 151 1.72 -2.43 8.56
CA THR A 151 1.73 -2.62 7.10
C THR A 151 2.79 -3.62 6.67
N ILE A 152 4.01 -3.51 7.20
CA ILE A 152 5.10 -4.46 6.90
C ILE A 152 4.71 -5.86 7.37
N THR A 153 4.16 -6.00 8.57
CA THR A 153 3.73 -7.30 9.13
C THR A 153 2.67 -7.96 8.25
N VAL A 154 1.67 -7.18 7.82
CA VAL A 154 0.58 -7.62 6.95
C VAL A 154 1.11 -8.02 5.56
N MET A 155 2.06 -7.27 4.99
CA MET A 155 2.69 -7.61 3.70
C MET A 155 3.40 -8.96 3.72
N TYR A 156 3.92 -9.39 4.87
CA TYR A 156 4.53 -10.71 5.06
C TYR A 156 3.51 -11.84 5.29
N GLY A 157 2.22 -11.50 5.48
CA GLY A 157 1.15 -12.43 5.84
C GLY A 157 1.20 -12.88 7.30
N LEU A 158 1.74 -12.05 8.18
CA LEU A 158 1.95 -12.34 9.60
C LEU A 158 1.09 -11.47 10.52
N ASP A 159 -0.03 -10.97 9.99
CA ASP A 159 -0.99 -10.16 10.73
C ASP A 159 -1.55 -10.94 11.94
N GLY A 160 -1.87 -10.21 13.01
CA GLY A 160 -2.37 -10.84 14.24
C GLY A 160 -1.32 -11.56 15.12
N LYS A 161 -0.15 -11.96 14.60
CA LYS A 161 0.83 -12.79 15.35
C LYS A 161 1.35 -12.16 16.65
N ARG A 162 1.58 -10.84 16.70
CA ARG A 162 2.00 -10.13 17.94
C ARG A 162 0.85 -9.71 18.85
N GLY A 163 -0.36 -9.59 18.33
CA GLY A 163 -1.47 -8.91 18.98
C GLY A 163 -1.29 -7.39 19.07
N ILE A 164 -2.42 -6.66 19.17
CA ILE A 164 -2.48 -5.20 19.04
C ILE A 164 -1.64 -4.47 20.11
N VAL A 165 -1.70 -4.93 21.37
CA VAL A 165 -1.03 -4.27 22.50
C VAL A 165 0.49 -4.34 22.36
N LYS A 166 1.04 -5.50 22.01
CA LYS A 166 2.49 -5.66 21.84
C LYS A 166 3.00 -4.83 20.65
N THR A 167 2.26 -4.83 19.53
CA THR A 167 2.61 -3.99 18.37
C THR A 167 2.58 -2.50 18.72
N ARG A 168 1.63 -2.06 19.56
CA ARG A 168 1.54 -0.66 20.01
C ARG A 168 2.68 -0.26 20.96
N LEU A 169 3.05 -1.12 21.91
CA LEU A 169 4.19 -0.86 22.79
C LEU A 169 5.51 -0.86 22.01
N MET A 170 5.64 -1.76 21.05
CA MET A 170 6.78 -1.81 20.16
C MET A 170 6.89 -0.54 19.30
N SER A 171 5.79 -0.06 18.72
CA SER A 171 5.80 1.16 17.91
C SER A 171 6.18 2.39 18.74
N LEU A 172 5.74 2.44 20.01
CA LEU A 172 6.14 3.48 20.96
C LEU A 172 7.64 3.39 21.28
N GLY A 173 8.15 2.19 21.58
CA GLY A 173 9.58 1.97 21.88
C GLY A 173 10.49 2.30 20.69
N LEU A 174 10.10 1.88 19.48
CA LEU A 174 10.80 2.23 18.24
C LEU A 174 10.77 3.72 17.96
N TYR A 175 9.65 4.40 18.22
CA TYR A 175 9.57 5.85 18.09
C TYR A 175 10.51 6.56 19.06
N PHE A 176 10.55 6.16 20.34
CA PHE A 176 11.54 6.69 21.29
C PHE A 176 12.98 6.42 20.84
N GLY A 177 13.28 5.20 20.37
CA GLY A 177 14.59 4.87 19.81
C GLY A 177 14.94 5.75 18.62
N ALA A 178 14.00 5.98 17.71
CA ALA A 178 14.17 6.86 16.56
C ALA A 178 14.37 8.33 16.98
N LEU A 179 13.72 8.79 18.04
CA LEU A 179 13.95 10.13 18.60
C LEU A 179 15.35 10.28 19.21
N VAL A 180 15.82 9.28 19.97
CA VAL A 180 17.16 9.29 20.57
C VAL A 180 18.25 9.17 19.50
N ILE A 181 18.10 8.23 18.57
CA ILE A 181 19.05 8.08 17.45
C ILE A 181 19.01 9.34 16.58
N GLY A 182 17.81 9.84 16.26
CA GLY A 182 17.62 11.04 15.45
C GLY A 182 18.23 12.29 16.10
N SER A 183 18.09 12.47 17.42
CA SER A 183 18.68 13.61 18.14
C SER A 183 20.21 13.59 18.17
N LEU A 184 20.84 12.42 18.02
CA LEU A 184 22.29 12.27 17.93
C LEU A 184 22.78 12.35 16.48
N VAL A 185 22.14 11.61 15.57
CA VAL A 185 22.57 11.43 14.19
C VAL A 185 22.26 12.64 13.34
N LEU A 186 21.07 13.25 13.46
CA LEU A 186 20.69 14.39 12.61
C LEU A 186 21.62 15.59 12.83
N PRO A 187 21.91 16.04 14.06
CA PRO A 187 22.90 17.11 14.24
C PRO A 187 24.27 16.71 13.70
N LEU A 188 24.74 15.47 13.93
CA LEU A 188 26.03 15.04 13.41
C LEU A 188 26.11 15.08 11.87
N LEU A 189 25.02 14.68 11.19
CA LEU A 189 24.89 14.85 9.74
C LEU A 189 24.80 16.32 9.33
N MET A 190 24.11 17.16 10.10
CA MET A 190 23.86 18.57 9.77
C MET A 190 25.10 19.45 10.00
N LEU A 191 25.82 19.21 11.09
CA LEU A 191 27.09 19.85 11.42
C LEU A 191 28.13 19.58 10.32
N GLY A 192 28.03 18.41 9.66
CA GLY A 192 28.67 18.11 8.39
C GLY A 192 30.20 18.29 8.38
N PRO A 193 30.79 18.44 7.17
CA PRO A 193 32.22 18.69 7.02
C PRO A 193 32.67 19.99 7.71
N GLY A 194 31.81 21.02 7.76
CA GLY A 194 32.21 22.36 8.21
C GLY A 194 32.79 22.44 9.62
N LEU A 195 32.37 21.59 10.56
CA LEU A 195 32.99 21.53 11.90
C LEU A 195 34.24 20.66 11.95
N LEU A 196 34.29 19.57 11.20
CA LEU A 196 35.47 18.70 11.10
C LEU A 196 36.63 19.38 10.34
N GLU A 197 36.28 20.18 9.33
CA GLU A 197 37.20 20.98 8.52
C GLU A 197 37.88 22.08 9.33
N ASN A 198 37.16 22.68 10.27
CA ASN A 198 37.69 23.68 11.19
C ASN A 198 38.46 23.07 12.36
N ALA A 199 38.09 21.86 12.81
CA ALA A 199 38.76 21.15 13.91
C ALA A 199 40.08 20.48 13.48
N VAL A 200 40.18 20.02 12.23
CA VAL A 200 41.38 19.35 11.71
C VAL A 200 41.71 19.88 10.30
N PRO A 201 42.74 20.73 10.17
CA PRO A 201 43.19 21.21 8.86
C PRO A 201 43.71 20.05 8.00
N GLY A 202 43.21 19.92 6.77
CA GLY A 202 43.70 18.95 5.77
C GLY A 202 42.83 17.69 5.56
N VAL A 203 41.75 17.49 6.33
CA VAL A 203 40.82 16.34 6.14
C VAL A 203 39.56 16.71 5.34
N SER A 204 39.40 17.96 4.91
CA SER A 204 38.20 18.46 4.21
C SER A 204 37.78 17.61 3.01
N GLY A 205 38.73 17.26 2.15
CA GLY A 205 38.45 16.41 0.99
C GLY A 205 37.98 15.01 1.35
N LEU A 206 38.52 14.41 2.42
CA LEU A 206 38.13 13.08 2.88
C LEU A 206 36.77 13.10 3.57
N VAL A 207 36.49 14.14 4.38
CA VAL A 207 35.23 14.28 5.11
C VAL A 207 34.07 14.53 4.15
N GLY A 208 34.23 15.41 3.17
CA GLY A 208 33.23 15.62 2.12
C GLY A 208 32.96 14.36 1.28
N ALA A 209 34.01 13.59 0.96
CA ALA A 209 33.88 12.35 0.20
C ALA A 209 33.19 11.22 0.99
N LEU A 210 33.44 11.12 2.30
CA LEU A 210 32.89 10.05 3.15
C LEU A 210 31.48 10.37 3.68
N TYR A 211 31.07 11.64 3.66
CA TYR A 211 29.77 12.10 4.16
C TYR A 211 28.58 11.36 3.53
N TRP A 212 28.47 11.40 2.21
CA TRP A 212 27.36 10.76 1.49
C TRP A 212 27.35 9.23 1.65
N PRO A 213 28.47 8.50 1.52
CA PRO A 213 28.54 7.08 1.84
C PRO A 213 28.09 6.76 3.27
N VAL A 214 28.54 7.52 4.26
CA VAL A 214 28.16 7.32 5.67
C VAL A 214 26.66 7.57 5.86
N ALA A 215 26.11 8.63 5.28
CA ALA A 215 24.68 8.92 5.34
C ALA A 215 23.84 7.80 4.70
N ILE A 216 24.26 7.29 3.53
CA ILE A 216 23.60 6.17 2.84
C ILE A 216 23.67 4.89 3.69
N VAL A 217 24.82 4.60 4.30
CA VAL A 217 24.98 3.43 5.18
C VAL A 217 24.09 3.56 6.41
N LEU A 218 24.08 4.72 7.07
CA LEU A 218 23.23 4.98 8.23
C LEU A 218 21.75 4.84 7.89
N LEU A 219 21.31 5.39 6.75
CA LEU A 219 19.93 5.29 6.30
C LEU A 219 19.57 3.84 5.92
N THR A 220 20.48 3.12 5.26
CA THR A 220 20.30 1.69 4.96
C THR A 220 20.18 0.87 6.24
N VAL A 221 21.05 1.08 7.22
CA VAL A 221 21.01 0.40 8.52
C VAL A 221 19.72 0.71 9.26
N SER A 222 19.28 1.97 9.25
CA SER A 222 18.04 2.42 9.91
C SER A 222 16.81 1.76 9.30
N LEU A 223 16.71 1.75 7.96
CA LEU A 223 15.61 1.11 7.24
C LEU A 223 15.61 -0.42 7.40
N THR A 224 16.77 -1.05 7.27
CA THR A 224 16.93 -2.50 7.46
C THR A 224 16.51 -2.88 8.88
N THR A 225 16.88 -2.08 9.89
CA THR A 225 16.47 -2.29 11.28
C THR A 225 14.96 -2.11 11.47
N LEU A 226 14.35 -1.11 10.83
CA LEU A 226 12.89 -0.94 10.85
C LEU A 226 12.18 -2.16 10.27
N TYR A 227 12.63 -2.66 9.10
CA TYR A 227 12.03 -3.83 8.44
C TYR A 227 12.20 -5.10 9.28
N HIS A 228 13.42 -5.35 9.74
CA HIS A 228 13.73 -6.52 10.56
C HIS A 228 12.92 -6.55 11.85
N LEU A 229 12.83 -5.41 12.55
CA LEU A 229 12.03 -5.31 13.76
C LEU A 229 10.53 -5.39 13.45
N ALA A 230 10.06 -4.89 12.31
CA ALA A 230 8.64 -4.99 11.97
C ALA A 230 8.16 -6.44 11.79
N VAL A 231 9.01 -7.37 11.37
CA VAL A 231 8.64 -8.77 11.13
C VAL A 231 8.63 -9.60 12.44
N PRO A 232 7.52 -10.27 12.82
CA PRO A 232 7.36 -10.96 14.11
C PRO A 232 8.05 -12.32 14.21
N VAL A 233 9.07 -12.56 13.41
CA VAL A 233 9.87 -13.80 13.36
C VAL A 233 11.35 -13.48 13.16
N SER A 234 12.23 -14.38 13.56
CA SER A 234 13.68 -14.16 13.57
C SER A 234 14.32 -14.37 12.20
N THR A 235 14.13 -13.41 11.28
CA THR A 235 14.84 -13.44 9.99
C THR A 235 16.29 -12.97 10.13
N PRO A 236 17.22 -13.47 9.30
CA PRO A 236 18.54 -12.86 9.18
C PRO A 236 18.45 -11.39 8.76
N TRP A 237 19.01 -10.46 9.54
CA TRP A 237 18.98 -9.00 9.27
C TRP A 237 19.44 -8.61 7.85
N ARG A 238 20.27 -9.43 7.20
CA ARG A 238 20.77 -9.19 5.84
C ARG A 238 19.69 -9.34 4.76
N GLU A 239 18.60 -10.06 5.05
CA GLU A 239 17.49 -10.28 4.12
C GLU A 239 16.72 -8.99 3.85
N ASP A 240 16.80 -8.01 4.75
CA ASP A 240 16.06 -6.76 4.65
C ASP A 240 16.81 -5.64 3.88
N ILE A 241 18.11 -5.84 3.61
CA ILE A 241 18.97 -4.87 2.92
C ILE A 241 18.49 -4.54 1.50
N PRO A 242 18.07 -5.52 0.65
CA PRO A 242 17.64 -5.23 -0.71
C PRO A 242 16.47 -4.23 -0.77
N GLY A 243 15.48 -4.37 0.11
CA GLY A 243 14.36 -3.44 0.22
C GLY A 243 14.77 -2.07 0.70
N ALA A 244 15.74 -1.97 1.62
CA ALA A 244 16.28 -0.68 2.06
C ALA A 244 16.97 0.07 0.92
N LEU A 245 17.73 -0.65 0.08
CA LEU A 245 18.34 -0.07 -1.12
C LEU A 245 17.28 0.36 -2.16
N VAL A 246 16.23 -0.44 -2.35
CA VAL A 246 15.11 -0.06 -3.23
C VAL A 246 14.37 1.17 -2.70
N ALA A 247 14.12 1.25 -1.39
CA ALA A 247 13.52 2.43 -0.76
C ALA A 247 14.37 3.68 -1.01
N LEU A 248 15.70 3.60 -0.88
CA LEU A 248 16.60 4.72 -1.18
C LEU A 248 16.49 5.17 -2.65
N VAL A 249 16.48 4.23 -3.58
CA VAL A 249 16.36 4.52 -5.01
C VAL A 249 15.02 5.18 -5.31
N VAL A 250 13.92 4.61 -4.81
CA VAL A 250 12.56 5.18 -4.95
C VAL A 250 12.48 6.56 -4.32
N LEU A 251 13.06 6.74 -3.13
CA LEU A 251 13.10 8.03 -2.44
C LEU A 251 13.77 9.10 -3.30
N VAL A 252 14.93 8.80 -3.90
CA VAL A 252 15.63 9.74 -4.79
C VAL A 252 14.78 10.07 -6.01
N PHE A 253 14.23 9.07 -6.70
CA PHE A 253 13.38 9.31 -7.89
C PHE A 253 12.13 10.12 -7.56
N CYS A 254 11.41 9.76 -6.51
CA CYS A 254 10.22 10.48 -6.07
C CYS A 254 10.56 11.87 -5.54
N SER A 255 11.72 12.08 -4.90
CA SER A 255 12.16 13.41 -4.44
C SER A 255 12.48 14.33 -5.61
N VAL A 256 13.11 13.81 -6.68
CA VAL A 256 13.32 14.57 -7.91
C VAL A 256 11.98 14.92 -8.57
N GLY A 257 11.05 13.97 -8.65
CA GLY A 257 9.70 14.20 -9.17
C GLY A 257 8.93 15.25 -8.36
N LEU A 258 9.00 15.17 -7.03
CA LEU A 258 8.38 16.13 -6.13
C LEU A 258 8.99 17.52 -6.30
N ARG A 259 10.32 17.62 -6.43
CA ARG A 259 10.99 18.90 -6.69
C ARG A 259 10.48 19.54 -7.97
N VAL A 260 10.37 18.78 -9.06
CA VAL A 260 9.82 19.29 -10.34
C VAL A 260 8.38 19.78 -10.15
N TYR A 261 7.55 19.02 -9.45
CA TYR A 261 6.18 19.41 -9.14
C TYR A 261 6.12 20.73 -8.34
N LEU A 262 6.87 20.83 -7.25
CA LEU A 262 6.89 22.02 -6.40
C LEU A 262 7.37 23.27 -7.14
N VAL A 263 8.44 23.16 -7.93
CA VAL A 263 8.94 24.28 -8.74
C VAL A 263 7.90 24.73 -9.76
N SER A 264 7.17 23.80 -10.39
CA SER A 264 6.19 24.13 -11.43
C SER A 264 4.85 24.65 -10.90
N SER A 265 4.41 24.18 -9.73
CA SER A 265 3.04 24.39 -9.22
C SER A 265 2.98 25.27 -7.97
N VAL A 266 4.08 25.37 -7.22
CA VAL A 266 4.13 26.06 -5.92
C VAL A 266 5.03 27.29 -5.98
N GLU A 267 6.16 27.25 -6.69
CA GLU A 267 7.03 28.42 -6.91
C GLU A 267 6.49 29.30 -8.05
N GLY A 268 5.49 30.13 -7.74
CA GLY A 268 4.91 31.14 -8.62
C GLY A 268 3.94 32.05 -7.84
N PRO A 269 3.11 32.90 -8.49
CA PRO A 269 1.96 33.54 -7.86
C PRO A 269 0.94 32.45 -7.51
N SER A 270 1.25 31.65 -6.49
CA SER A 270 0.44 30.50 -6.13
C SER A 270 -0.84 31.01 -5.48
N VAL A 271 -1.98 30.50 -5.94
CA VAL A 271 -3.28 30.74 -5.30
C VAL A 271 -3.31 30.16 -3.87
N TYR A 272 -2.32 29.33 -3.54
CA TYR A 272 -2.18 28.62 -2.27
C TYR A 272 -1.49 29.44 -1.17
N GLY A 273 -0.83 30.55 -1.49
CA GLY A 273 -0.28 31.50 -0.52
C GLY A 273 0.46 30.82 0.65
N SER A 274 0.04 31.10 1.89
CA SER A 274 0.64 30.54 3.11
C SER A 274 0.43 29.02 3.33
N LEU A 275 -0.45 28.37 2.56
CA LEU A 275 -0.66 26.91 2.64
C LEU A 275 0.33 26.12 1.78
N ALA A 276 1.02 26.78 0.84
CA ALA A 276 1.98 26.17 -0.07
C ALA A 276 3.01 25.31 0.66
N ALA A 277 3.57 25.84 1.74
CA ALA A 277 4.74 25.27 2.35
C ALA A 277 4.44 24.11 3.33
N PRO A 278 3.38 24.13 4.18
CA PRO A 278 2.91 22.94 4.89
C PRO A 278 2.51 21.79 3.96
N VAL A 279 1.91 22.10 2.81
CA VAL A 279 1.56 21.09 1.79
C VAL A 279 2.83 20.48 1.19
N ALA A 280 3.85 21.27 0.89
CA ALA A 280 5.13 20.76 0.40
C ALA A 280 5.80 19.80 1.40
N VAL A 281 5.78 20.13 2.70
CA VAL A 281 6.30 19.25 3.76
C VAL A 281 5.49 17.96 3.84
N LEU A 282 4.16 18.03 3.81
CA LEU A 282 3.30 16.84 3.82
C LEU A 282 3.62 15.91 2.63
N LEU A 283 3.76 16.48 1.43
CA LEU A 283 4.10 15.72 0.22
C LEU A 283 5.49 15.09 0.31
N TRP A 284 6.46 15.79 0.90
CA TRP A 284 7.79 15.24 1.11
C TRP A 284 7.78 14.05 2.08
N ILE A 285 7.12 14.20 3.24
CA ILE A 285 6.96 13.10 4.20
C ILE A 285 6.18 11.94 3.56
N PHE A 286 5.17 12.23 2.74
CA PHE A 286 4.45 11.23 1.97
C PHE A 286 5.36 10.46 1.02
N VAL A 287 6.23 11.13 0.28
CA VAL A 287 7.22 10.49 -0.59
C VAL A 287 8.17 9.60 0.21
N VAL A 288 8.63 10.04 1.38
CA VAL A 288 9.45 9.24 2.29
C VAL A 288 8.70 7.98 2.74
N ALA A 289 7.48 8.14 3.25
CA ALA A 289 6.66 7.03 3.71
C ALA A 289 6.37 6.02 2.59
N LEU A 290 6.07 6.52 1.38
CA LEU A 290 5.84 5.71 0.19
C LEU A 290 7.08 4.91 -0.19
N ALA A 291 8.26 5.54 -0.22
CA ALA A 291 9.51 4.88 -0.52
C ALA A 291 9.84 3.76 0.48
N VAL A 292 9.63 4.02 1.77
CA VAL A 292 9.84 3.03 2.85
C VAL A 292 8.90 1.83 2.67
N LEU A 293 7.62 2.04 2.39
CA LEU A 293 6.66 0.96 2.21
C LEU A 293 6.88 0.17 0.91
N ILE A 294 7.34 0.83 -0.17
CA ILE A 294 7.73 0.13 -1.41
C ILE A 294 8.95 -0.77 -1.16
N GLY A 295 9.94 -0.29 -0.39
CA GLY A 295 11.08 -1.11 0.02
C GLY A 295 10.67 -2.33 0.85
N ALA A 296 9.73 -2.16 1.78
CA ALA A 296 9.17 -3.27 2.54
C ALA A 296 8.41 -4.27 1.65
N ALA A 297 7.59 -3.78 0.71
CA ALA A 297 6.89 -4.62 -0.25
C ALA A 297 7.86 -5.45 -1.12
N MET A 298 9.02 -4.88 -1.46
CA MET A 298 10.09 -5.60 -2.16
C MET A 298 10.64 -6.73 -1.27
N ASN A 299 10.93 -6.48 0.00
CA ASN A 299 11.41 -7.53 0.91
C ASN A 299 10.36 -8.64 1.07
N ALA A 300 9.08 -8.29 1.23
CA ALA A 300 7.99 -9.26 1.28
C ALA A 300 7.86 -10.08 -0.02
N ALA A 301 8.06 -9.45 -1.18
CA ALA A 301 8.06 -10.14 -2.47
C ALA A 301 9.26 -11.10 -2.62
N ILE A 302 10.45 -10.71 -2.13
CA ILE A 302 11.62 -11.59 -2.07
C ILE A 302 11.35 -12.78 -1.16
N ASP A 303 10.82 -12.55 0.05
CA ASP A 303 10.50 -13.61 1.02
C ASP A 303 9.43 -14.57 0.46
N ARG A 304 8.38 -14.08 -0.21
CA ARG A 304 7.40 -14.98 -0.85
C ARG A 304 8.01 -15.91 -1.89
N ARG A 305 9.05 -15.45 -2.59
CA ARG A 305 9.70 -16.20 -3.67
C ARG A 305 10.79 -17.14 -3.17
N TRP A 306 11.51 -16.73 -2.14
CA TRP A 306 12.55 -17.50 -1.47
C TRP A 306 12.33 -17.43 0.05
N PRO A 307 11.31 -18.13 0.56
CA PRO A 307 10.94 -18.00 1.96
C PRO A 307 11.98 -18.63 2.86
N THR A 308 12.25 -17.96 3.97
CA THR A 308 12.97 -18.54 5.11
C THR A 308 12.03 -19.54 5.80
N LEU A 309 12.59 -20.61 6.37
CA LEU A 309 11.77 -21.65 7.04
C LEU A 309 10.86 -21.03 8.11
N GLU A 310 11.40 -20.11 8.91
CA GLU A 310 10.65 -19.44 9.97
C GLU A 310 9.49 -18.57 9.45
N THR A 311 9.68 -17.87 8.33
CA THR A 311 8.61 -17.04 7.74
C THR A 311 7.55 -17.91 7.06
N ALA A 312 7.96 -19.01 6.41
CA ALA A 312 7.03 -19.98 5.82
C ALA A 312 6.16 -20.67 6.89
N ASP A 313 6.78 -21.19 7.95
CA ASP A 313 6.07 -21.87 9.04
C ASP A 313 5.10 -20.92 9.74
N ALA A 314 5.58 -19.71 10.05
CA ALA A 314 4.76 -18.68 10.67
C ALA A 314 3.56 -18.25 9.83
N ARG A 315 3.72 -18.19 8.50
CA ARG A 315 2.62 -17.86 7.57
C ARG A 315 1.60 -18.99 7.51
N ALA A 316 2.06 -20.24 7.46
CA ALA A 316 1.17 -21.40 7.45
C ALA A 316 0.38 -21.54 8.77
N GLU A 317 1.02 -21.26 9.91
CA GLU A 317 0.33 -21.17 11.21
C GLU A 317 -0.75 -20.08 11.21
N ASN A 318 -0.42 -18.90 10.67
CA ASN A 318 -1.35 -17.78 10.63
C ASN A 318 -2.55 -18.08 9.72
N GLU A 319 -2.31 -18.65 8.54
CA GLU A 319 -3.35 -19.05 7.58
C GLU A 319 -4.33 -20.06 8.21
N ARG A 320 -3.82 -21.09 8.91
CA ARG A 320 -4.67 -22.03 9.66
C ARG A 320 -5.50 -21.34 10.74
N ALA A 321 -4.90 -20.42 11.49
CA ALA A 321 -5.63 -19.65 12.51
C ALA A 321 -6.76 -18.79 11.89
N HIS A 322 -6.52 -18.19 10.72
CA HIS A 322 -7.55 -17.44 10.00
C HIS A 322 -8.66 -18.35 9.46
N GLU A 323 -8.33 -19.53 8.92
CA GLU A 323 -9.30 -20.52 8.46
C GLU A 323 -10.19 -21.02 9.61
N GLU A 324 -9.59 -21.35 10.76
CA GLU A 324 -10.32 -21.77 11.96
C GLU A 324 -11.25 -20.66 12.48
N ALA A 325 -10.77 -19.41 12.52
CA ALA A 325 -11.57 -18.25 12.92
C ALA A 325 -12.74 -18.01 11.94
N ALA A 326 -12.49 -18.09 10.64
CA ALA A 326 -13.53 -17.95 9.61
C ALA A 326 -14.59 -19.07 9.74
N ALA A 327 -14.16 -20.31 9.93
CA ALA A 327 -15.05 -21.45 10.15
C ALA A 327 -15.88 -21.30 11.43
N ALA A 328 -15.31 -20.75 12.51
CA ALA A 328 -16.04 -20.44 13.74
C ALA A 328 -17.14 -19.38 13.50
N VAL A 329 -16.83 -18.29 12.78
CA VAL A 329 -17.82 -17.25 12.45
C VAL A 329 -18.94 -17.81 11.56
N VAL A 330 -18.62 -18.63 10.57
CA VAL A 330 -19.63 -19.27 9.70
C VAL A 330 -20.54 -20.18 10.52
N ARG A 331 -20.00 -20.98 11.44
CA ARG A 331 -20.78 -21.83 12.35
C ARG A 331 -21.71 -21.00 13.24
N GLU A 332 -21.22 -19.91 13.82
CA GLU A 332 -22.01 -19.01 14.65
C GLU A 332 -23.15 -18.34 13.86
N VAL A 333 -22.86 -17.84 12.65
CA VAL A 333 -23.88 -17.24 11.78
C VAL A 333 -24.91 -18.28 11.32
N ALA A 334 -24.47 -19.50 11.00
CA ALA A 334 -25.37 -20.60 10.64
C ALA A 334 -26.30 -20.99 11.81
N ALA A 335 -25.76 -21.07 13.03
CA ALA A 335 -26.52 -21.32 14.25
C ALA A 335 -27.56 -20.21 14.50
N ARG A 336 -27.18 -18.94 14.39
CA ARG A 336 -28.11 -17.79 14.51
C ARG A 336 -29.23 -17.85 13.48
N ARG A 337 -28.89 -18.14 12.21
CA ARG A 337 -29.89 -18.31 11.14
C ARG A 337 -30.79 -19.51 11.37
N ALA A 338 -30.30 -20.60 11.93
CA ALA A 338 -31.11 -21.77 12.27
C ALA A 338 -32.12 -21.45 13.38
N ILE A 339 -31.69 -20.75 14.43
CA ILE A 339 -32.57 -20.29 15.51
C ILE A 339 -33.63 -19.33 14.97
N GLU A 340 -33.25 -18.39 14.10
CA GLU A 340 -34.21 -17.46 13.49
C GLU A 340 -35.22 -18.19 12.59
N ARG A 341 -34.79 -19.16 11.79
CA ARG A 341 -35.69 -20.01 11.00
C ARG A 341 -36.66 -20.79 11.88
N ALA A 342 -36.18 -21.42 12.96
CA ALA A 342 -37.02 -22.15 13.91
C ALA A 342 -38.07 -21.23 14.58
N ARG A 343 -37.69 -20.00 14.93
CA ARG A 343 -38.65 -18.99 15.45
C ARG A 343 -39.70 -18.60 14.42
N ARG A 344 -39.32 -18.39 13.16
CA ARG A 344 -40.26 -18.06 12.08
C ARG A 344 -41.22 -19.22 11.79
N ALA A 345 -40.72 -20.46 11.78
CA ALA A 345 -41.55 -21.65 11.60
C ALA A 345 -42.62 -21.77 12.71
N ARG A 346 -42.23 -21.54 13.97
CA ARG A 346 -43.17 -21.47 15.11
C ARG A 346 -44.19 -20.34 14.96
N ALA A 347 -43.76 -19.15 14.57
CA ALA A 347 -44.65 -18.01 14.39
C ALA A 347 -45.67 -18.20 13.25
N LEU A 348 -45.33 -18.98 12.23
CA LEU A 348 -46.22 -19.31 11.11
C LEU A 348 -47.12 -20.52 11.39
N GLY A 349 -47.07 -21.12 12.59
CA GLY A 349 -47.83 -22.33 12.94
C GLY A 349 -47.34 -23.59 12.22
N LEU A 350 -46.17 -23.54 11.56
CA LEU A 350 -45.56 -24.67 10.85
C LEU A 350 -44.74 -25.59 11.78
N ALA A 351 -44.75 -25.34 13.08
CA ALA A 351 -43.92 -26.05 14.06
C ALA A 351 -44.70 -27.07 14.91
N GLU A 352 -46.02 -27.13 14.80
CA GLU A 352 -46.83 -28.21 15.39
C GLU A 352 -47.02 -29.29 14.33
N GLY A 353 -46.28 -30.40 14.45
CA GLY A 353 -46.45 -31.53 13.54
C GLY A 353 -45.30 -32.53 13.46
N VAL A 354 -44.21 -32.37 14.21
CA VAL A 354 -43.18 -33.42 14.31
C VAL A 354 -42.83 -33.61 15.79
N GLU A 355 -43.60 -34.48 16.45
CA GLU A 355 -43.05 -35.22 17.59
C GLU A 355 -41.98 -36.13 16.99
N GLU A 356 -40.71 -35.72 17.07
CA GLU A 356 -39.59 -36.61 16.78
C GLU A 356 -39.55 -37.68 17.86
N GLU A 357 -40.23 -38.78 17.59
CA GLU A 357 -39.90 -40.08 18.15
C GLU A 357 -38.48 -40.40 17.65
N TRP A 358 -37.48 -40.18 18.50
CA TRP A 358 -36.12 -40.65 18.26
C TRP A 358 -36.11 -42.18 18.45
N GLY A 359 -36.69 -42.88 17.48
CA GLY A 359 -36.47 -44.29 17.24
C GLY A 359 -35.15 -44.47 16.50
N GLU A 360 -34.29 -45.33 17.02
CA GLU A 360 -33.14 -45.86 16.31
C GLU A 360 -33.66 -46.67 15.10
N GLU A 361 -33.85 -46.03 13.94
CA GLU A 361 -33.98 -46.76 12.68
C GLU A 361 -32.94 -46.28 11.68
N GLU A 362 -32.05 -47.22 11.34
CA GLU A 362 -31.12 -47.14 10.24
C GLU A 362 -31.90 -47.00 8.92
N GLY A 363 -31.58 -45.94 8.17
CA GLY A 363 -31.75 -45.91 6.71
C GLY A 363 -33.18 -45.95 6.20
N GLU A 364 -33.88 -44.83 6.24
CA GLU A 364 -35.04 -44.61 5.37
C GLU A 364 -34.92 -43.28 4.61
N ASP A 365 -35.16 -43.38 3.31
CA ASP A 365 -35.06 -42.33 2.31
C ASP A 365 -36.00 -41.17 2.65
N VAL A 366 -35.43 -39.97 2.78
CA VAL A 366 -36.21 -38.74 2.96
C VAL A 366 -36.92 -38.42 1.65
N ASP A 367 -38.21 -38.79 1.56
CA ASP A 367 -39.08 -38.45 0.44
C ASP A 367 -39.17 -36.92 0.29
N VAL A 368 -38.61 -36.41 -0.80
CA VAL A 368 -38.70 -35.01 -1.19
C VAL A 368 -40.15 -34.74 -1.62
N PRO A 369 -40.88 -33.76 -1.03
CA PRO A 369 -42.24 -33.45 -1.45
C PRO A 369 -42.28 -33.09 -2.94
N SER A 370 -43.05 -33.87 -3.71
CA SER A 370 -43.05 -33.93 -5.18
C SER A 370 -43.66 -32.72 -5.91
N GLU A 371 -43.78 -31.57 -5.23
CA GLU A 371 -44.44 -30.38 -5.79
C GLU A 371 -43.52 -29.47 -6.63
N TYR A 372 -42.28 -29.89 -6.94
CA TYR A 372 -41.35 -29.08 -7.74
C TYR A 372 -40.95 -29.75 -9.06
N PRO A 373 -40.81 -28.99 -10.17
CA PRO A 373 -40.30 -29.53 -11.42
C PRO A 373 -38.90 -30.11 -11.24
N GLU A 374 -38.69 -31.39 -11.58
CA GLU A 374 -37.48 -32.18 -11.32
C GLU A 374 -36.15 -31.49 -11.67
N ARG A 375 -36.16 -30.57 -12.65
CA ARG A 375 -35.01 -29.75 -13.04
C ARG A 375 -34.36 -28.93 -11.91
N TRP A 376 -35.04 -28.73 -10.76
CA TRP A 376 -34.52 -27.96 -9.62
C TRP A 376 -34.11 -28.84 -8.42
N ALA A 377 -34.44 -30.13 -8.42
CA ALA A 377 -34.11 -31.03 -7.31
C ALA A 377 -32.58 -31.21 -7.17
N ASP A 378 -31.88 -31.44 -8.28
CA ASP A 378 -30.42 -31.58 -8.31
C ASP A 378 -29.67 -30.31 -7.88
N VAL A 379 -30.30 -29.15 -8.09
CA VAL A 379 -29.74 -27.84 -7.77
C VAL A 379 -29.78 -27.57 -6.27
N LEU A 380 -30.72 -28.17 -5.54
CA LEU A 380 -30.96 -27.93 -4.11
C LEU A 380 -30.47 -29.07 -3.20
N ALA A 381 -30.17 -30.25 -3.74
CA ALA A 381 -29.60 -31.37 -2.99
C ALA A 381 -28.32 -30.93 -2.24
N ALA A 382 -28.32 -31.13 -0.92
CA ALA A 382 -27.27 -30.67 0.00
C ALA A 382 -25.88 -31.24 -0.33
N GLU A 383 -25.84 -32.44 -0.91
CA GLU A 383 -24.62 -33.14 -1.33
C GLU A 383 -23.84 -32.36 -2.40
N ASN A 384 -24.53 -31.66 -3.30
CA ASN A 384 -23.93 -30.88 -4.39
C ASN A 384 -23.48 -29.47 -3.97
N VAL A 385 -23.80 -29.02 -2.76
CA VAL A 385 -23.36 -27.70 -2.25
C VAL A 385 -21.89 -27.73 -1.86
N ARG A 386 -21.41 -28.88 -1.35
CA ARG A 386 -20.00 -29.08 -0.95
C ARG A 386 -19.05 -29.11 -2.15
N GLY A 387 -19.48 -29.71 -3.27
CA GLY A 387 -18.75 -29.70 -4.54
C GLY A 387 -18.66 -28.32 -5.19
N ARG A 388 -19.71 -27.49 -5.04
CA ARG A 388 -19.74 -26.12 -5.58
C ARG A 388 -18.88 -25.13 -4.82
N LEU A 389 -18.71 -25.34 -3.52
CA LEU A 389 -17.81 -24.52 -2.68
C LEU A 389 -16.34 -24.87 -2.90
N THR A 390 -16.03 -26.11 -3.28
CA THR A 390 -14.66 -26.58 -3.54
C THR A 390 -14.19 -26.35 -4.99
N ALA A 391 -15.10 -26.20 -5.95
CA ALA A 391 -14.77 -26.03 -7.37
C ALA A 391 -14.35 -24.60 -7.79
N ARG A 392 -14.25 -23.63 -6.87
CA ARG A 392 -13.98 -22.22 -7.24
C ARG A 392 -12.49 -21.85 -7.36
N GLY A 393 -11.59 -22.83 -7.52
CA GLY A 393 -10.14 -22.61 -7.50
C GLY A 393 -9.29 -23.34 -8.56
N GLY A 394 -9.86 -23.85 -9.66
CA GLY A 394 -9.10 -24.56 -10.71
C GLY A 394 -9.28 -23.97 -12.12
N PRO A 395 -8.28 -24.04 -13.02
CA PRO A 395 -8.36 -23.47 -14.36
C PRO A 395 -9.46 -24.16 -15.17
N HIS A 396 -10.28 -23.35 -15.85
CA HIS A 396 -11.45 -23.77 -16.62
C HIS A 396 -11.13 -24.83 -17.69
N HIS A 397 -11.53 -26.08 -17.46
CA HIS A 397 -11.78 -27.04 -18.54
C HIS A 397 -13.21 -26.88 -19.03
N ARG A 398 -13.38 -26.56 -20.32
CA ARG A 398 -14.69 -26.67 -21.00
C ARG A 398 -15.09 -28.15 -21.01
N PRO A 399 -16.30 -28.53 -20.54
CA PRO A 399 -16.81 -29.87 -20.76
C PRO A 399 -17.01 -30.07 -22.27
N THR A 400 -16.60 -31.23 -22.79
CA THR A 400 -17.01 -31.68 -24.12
C THR A 400 -18.54 -31.83 -24.16
N PRO A 401 -19.21 -31.43 -25.26
CA PRO A 401 -20.65 -31.61 -25.36
C PRO A 401 -21.00 -33.11 -25.33
N PRO A 402 -22.16 -33.47 -24.75
CA PRO A 402 -22.63 -34.85 -24.76
C PRO A 402 -22.87 -35.33 -26.20
N PRO A 403 -22.78 -36.64 -26.47
CA PRO A 403 -23.13 -37.19 -27.78
C PRO A 403 -24.60 -36.85 -28.11
N PRO A 404 -24.92 -36.60 -29.39
CA PRO A 404 -26.27 -36.25 -29.79
C PRO A 404 -27.24 -37.41 -29.51
N ASP A 405 -28.31 -37.11 -28.77
CA ASP A 405 -29.46 -38.01 -28.58
C ASP A 405 -30.01 -38.47 -29.93
N SER A 406 -30.05 -39.78 -30.16
CA SER A 406 -30.54 -40.40 -31.39
C SER A 406 -32.06 -40.28 -31.56
N ASP A 407 -32.78 -39.86 -30.52
CA ASP A 407 -34.25 -39.98 -30.47
C ASP A 407 -34.97 -38.62 -30.61
N ARG A 408 -34.26 -37.56 -31.01
CA ARG A 408 -34.87 -36.25 -31.27
C ARG A 408 -35.24 -36.10 -32.74
N PRO A 409 -36.53 -35.91 -33.10
CA PRO A 409 -36.90 -35.63 -34.49
C PRO A 409 -36.28 -34.29 -34.93
N THR A 410 -35.46 -34.34 -35.97
CA THR A 410 -34.74 -33.18 -36.53
C THR A 410 -35.72 -32.21 -37.17
N GLY A 411 -35.74 -30.96 -36.68
CA GLY A 411 -36.44 -29.85 -37.34
C GLY A 411 -35.80 -29.47 -38.69
N PRO A 412 -36.52 -28.74 -39.56
CA PRO A 412 -36.06 -28.45 -40.92
C PRO A 412 -34.85 -27.50 -40.94
N PRO A 413 -33.98 -27.60 -41.96
CA PRO A 413 -32.71 -26.88 -42.01
C PRO A 413 -32.90 -25.35 -42.16
N PRO A 414 -32.01 -24.53 -41.57
CA PRO A 414 -32.07 -23.08 -41.70
C PRO A 414 -31.64 -22.63 -43.11
N GLY A 415 -32.35 -21.66 -43.67
CA GLY A 415 -32.06 -21.03 -44.96
C GLY A 415 -30.77 -20.18 -44.97
N PRO A 416 -30.27 -19.80 -46.15
CA PRO A 416 -28.97 -19.15 -46.31
C PRO A 416 -28.96 -17.71 -45.76
N PRO A 417 -27.80 -17.21 -45.28
CA PRO A 417 -27.67 -15.90 -44.65
C PRO A 417 -27.81 -14.76 -45.67
N GLY A 418 -28.70 -13.81 -45.39
CA GLY A 418 -28.86 -12.56 -46.14
C GLY A 418 -27.64 -11.65 -46.01
N GLY A 419 -27.20 -11.08 -47.14
CA GLY A 419 -26.09 -10.14 -47.24
C GLY A 419 -26.36 -8.77 -46.60
N PRO A 420 -25.34 -7.89 -46.51
CA PRO A 420 -25.45 -6.61 -45.82
C PRO A 420 -26.23 -5.59 -46.65
N PRO A 421 -27.01 -4.69 -46.03
CA PRO A 421 -27.70 -3.64 -46.76
C PRO A 421 -26.71 -2.55 -47.19
N SER A 422 -26.60 -2.41 -48.51
CA SER A 422 -26.05 -1.25 -49.23
C SER A 422 -26.89 0.01 -48.96
N GLY A 423 -26.25 1.11 -48.55
CA GLY A 423 -26.86 2.44 -48.55
C GLY A 423 -27.00 3.03 -49.96
N PRO A 424 -27.65 4.18 -50.14
CA PRO A 424 -27.51 4.98 -51.34
C PRO A 424 -26.73 6.27 -51.10
N ALA A 425 -25.93 6.59 -52.11
CA ALA A 425 -25.10 7.76 -52.27
C ALA A 425 -25.91 9.03 -52.58
N GLY A 426 -25.32 10.19 -52.27
CA GLY A 426 -25.71 11.50 -52.78
C GLY A 426 -24.56 12.50 -52.60
N GLY A 427 -23.92 12.88 -53.71
CA GLY A 427 -22.80 13.80 -53.80
C GLY A 427 -23.17 15.30 -53.78
N PRO A 428 -22.21 16.21 -54.06
CA PRO A 428 -22.03 17.51 -53.36
C PRO A 428 -22.50 18.73 -54.20
N PRO A 429 -22.29 20.02 -53.81
CA PRO A 429 -20.97 20.67 -53.98
C PRO A 429 -20.59 21.83 -52.99
N SER A 430 -19.31 22.22 -53.07
CA SER A 430 -18.71 23.58 -52.95
C SER A 430 -18.71 24.39 -51.63
N GLY A 431 -17.51 24.77 -51.16
CA GLY A 431 -17.23 25.82 -50.15
C GLY A 431 -17.37 27.26 -50.70
N PRO A 432 -16.74 28.34 -50.16
CA PRO A 432 -15.60 28.37 -49.22
C PRO A 432 -15.64 29.44 -48.08
N SER A 433 -14.59 29.40 -47.23
CA SER A 433 -13.86 30.54 -46.60
C SER A 433 -14.54 31.55 -45.65
N GLY A 434 -13.98 31.65 -44.43
CA GLY A 434 -13.59 32.95 -43.84
C GLY A 434 -14.26 33.37 -42.52
N PRO A 435 -13.61 34.21 -41.69
CA PRO A 435 -13.57 34.03 -40.24
C PRO A 435 -14.20 35.20 -39.43
N SER A 436 -14.03 35.12 -38.09
CA SER A 436 -13.96 36.21 -37.09
C SER A 436 -15.23 36.62 -36.32
N GLY A 437 -15.06 36.76 -34.98
CA GLY A 437 -15.83 37.68 -34.15
C GLY A 437 -16.64 37.06 -33.00
N PRO A 438 -16.33 37.36 -31.72
CA PRO A 438 -17.12 36.93 -30.56
C PRO A 438 -18.12 38.02 -30.11
N SER A 439 -19.19 37.62 -29.42
CA SER A 439 -20.01 38.37 -28.42
C SER A 439 -21.48 37.91 -28.47
N PRO A 440 -22.36 38.27 -27.52
CA PRO A 440 -22.18 38.48 -26.07
C PRO A 440 -23.26 37.75 -25.23
N VAL A 441 -23.11 37.83 -23.91
CA VAL A 441 -24.10 37.50 -22.88
C VAL A 441 -25.40 38.31 -23.07
N PRO A 442 -26.61 37.73 -22.94
CA PRO A 442 -27.83 38.50 -22.82
C PRO A 442 -28.28 38.69 -21.34
N PRO A 443 -28.99 39.80 -21.03
CA PRO A 443 -29.34 40.20 -19.67
C PRO A 443 -30.70 39.62 -19.23
N GLY A 444 -30.90 39.58 -17.91
CA GLY A 444 -32.19 39.26 -17.31
C GLY A 444 -33.24 40.32 -17.58
N LEU A 445 -34.51 39.89 -17.62
CA LEU A 445 -35.69 40.72 -17.41
C LEU A 445 -36.89 39.81 -17.08
N SER A 446 -37.51 40.10 -15.92
CA SER A 446 -38.96 40.13 -15.67
C SER A 446 -39.88 39.07 -16.29
N GLY A 447 -40.50 38.25 -15.44
CA GLY A 447 -41.64 37.42 -15.81
C GLY A 447 -42.98 38.17 -15.91
N PRO A 448 -44.01 37.51 -16.45
CA PRO A 448 -45.39 37.63 -15.97
C PRO A 448 -46.06 36.23 -15.75
N PRO A 449 -47.27 36.19 -15.17
CA PRO A 449 -47.65 35.17 -14.19
C PRO A 449 -48.55 34.05 -14.72
N GLY A 450 -48.60 32.96 -13.95
CA GLY A 450 -49.75 32.05 -13.91
C GLY A 450 -49.64 30.82 -14.81
N GLN A 451 -49.09 29.73 -14.26
CA GLN A 451 -49.67 28.39 -14.39
C GLN A 451 -49.02 27.44 -13.38
N GLU A 452 -49.88 26.83 -12.57
CA GLU A 452 -49.58 25.95 -11.46
C GLU A 452 -48.93 24.64 -11.94
N ALA A 453 -47.82 24.25 -11.31
CA ALA A 453 -47.22 22.92 -11.44
C ALA A 453 -47.57 22.09 -10.18
N PRO A 454 -47.98 20.81 -10.32
CA PRO A 454 -48.47 19.99 -9.21
C PRO A 454 -47.37 19.67 -8.19
N GLY A 455 -47.76 19.71 -6.92
CA GLY A 455 -46.90 19.79 -5.75
C GLY A 455 -46.02 18.57 -5.44
N TYR A 456 -44.84 18.88 -4.91
CA TYR A 456 -44.02 17.97 -4.11
C TYR A 456 -44.48 18.03 -2.63
N PRO A 457 -44.47 16.92 -1.88
CA PRO A 457 -44.77 16.94 -0.45
C PRO A 457 -43.70 17.72 0.34
N PRO A 458 -44.07 18.38 1.45
CA PRO A 458 -43.14 19.18 2.24
C PRO A 458 -42.06 18.32 2.91
N ARG A 459 -40.82 18.81 2.92
CA ARG A 459 -39.71 18.20 3.66
C ARG A 459 -39.98 18.22 5.17
N PRO A 460 -39.61 17.18 5.92
CA PRO A 460 -39.71 17.18 7.38
C PRO A 460 -38.77 18.25 8.00
N PRO A 461 -39.12 18.78 9.19
CA PRO A 461 -38.31 19.80 9.86
C PRO A 461 -36.93 19.25 10.26
N ARG A 462 -35.90 20.08 10.14
CA ARG A 462 -34.52 19.72 10.49
C ARG A 462 -34.36 19.50 12.00
N PRO A 463 -33.54 18.54 12.44
CA PRO A 463 -33.30 18.29 13.85
C PRO A 463 -32.52 19.46 14.52
N PRO A 464 -32.66 19.65 15.85
CA PRO A 464 -32.18 20.85 16.55
C PRO A 464 -30.66 21.10 16.52
N TRP A 465 -29.86 20.13 16.08
CA TRP A 465 -28.40 20.22 16.07
C TRP A 465 -27.82 20.80 14.77
N GLU A 466 -28.64 21.00 13.73
CA GLU A 466 -28.23 21.67 12.47
C GLU A 466 -28.50 23.19 12.47
N GLN A 467 -28.88 23.77 13.62
CA GLN A 467 -29.01 25.21 13.79
C GLN A 467 -27.93 25.73 14.76
N ARG A 468 -26.68 25.78 14.31
CA ARG A 468 -25.63 26.67 14.83
C ARG A 468 -24.47 26.79 13.88
#